data_AF-A0A235ACV9-F1
#
_entry.id   AF-A0A235ACV9-F1
#
_cell.length_a   1.000
_cell.length_b   1.000
_cell.length_c   1.000
_cell.angle_alpha   90.00
_cell.angle_beta   90.00
_cell.angle_gamma   90.00
#
_symmetry.space_group_name_H-M   'P 1'
#
loop_
_entity.id
_entity.type
_entity.pdbx_description
1 polymer ?
#
loop_
_entity_poly.entity_id
_entity_poly.type
_entity_poly.pdbx_seq_one_letter_code
_entity_poly.pdbx_strand_id
1 'polypeptide(L)'
;MERSLETQVSQAVDAWLRWLPRWQPATHRGRVAPCRRCIGSPVLSAVGLGSDVPHGVQHGLSTRMKAIVDAAVAEYTSRNLPMLQAELDQQAARNRARSYRPAEGLEPEFEGLPLDPEPVAGAPFLFTISGLAQESDDAVPELPPLSSEAKAALRQEVGLADDYANMIGREVCAVLLHHRLRVQAAVAQHVEPQIEAMLAELTRSLDAPFEPGAERGGDS
;
A
#
# COMPACT_ATOMS: atom_id res chain seq x y z
N MET A 1 -16.88 7.11 20.77
CA MET A 1 -17.03 8.41 20.11
C MET A 1 -16.37 8.28 18.75
N GLU A 2 -17.15 8.26 17.67
CA GLU A 2 -16.60 8.29 16.31
C GLU A 2 -15.75 9.57 16.16
N ARG A 3 -14.49 9.41 15.72
CA ARG A 3 -13.61 10.55 15.43
C ARG A 3 -14.01 11.13 14.08
N SER A 4 -14.12 12.45 13.96
CA SER A 4 -14.41 13.09 12.66
C SER A 4 -13.40 12.66 11.60
N LEU A 5 -13.81 12.61 10.33
CA LEU A 5 -12.93 12.28 9.20
C LEU A 5 -11.66 13.14 9.21
N GLU A 6 -11.82 14.44 9.48
CA GLU A 6 -10.72 15.40 9.63
C GLU A 6 -9.70 14.98 10.71
N THR A 7 -10.19 14.51 11.86
CA THR A 7 -9.34 14.02 12.95
C THR A 7 -8.57 12.77 12.52
N GLN A 8 -9.22 11.84 11.82
CA GLN A 8 -8.59 10.61 11.34
C GLN A 8 -7.48 10.91 10.31
N VAL A 9 -7.77 11.77 9.33
CA VAL A 9 -6.80 12.20 8.31
C VAL A 9 -5.61 12.92 8.97
N SER A 10 -5.87 13.85 9.89
CA SER A 10 -4.82 14.57 10.62
C SER A 10 -3.90 13.61 11.38
N GLN A 11 -4.47 12.63 12.09
CA GLN A 11 -3.70 11.63 12.84
C GLN A 11 -2.86 10.73 11.93
N ALA A 12 -3.41 10.35 10.78
CA ALA A 12 -2.70 9.53 9.80
C ALA A 12 -1.55 10.30 9.12
N VAL A 13 -1.74 11.59 8.82
CA VAL A 13 -0.66 12.47 8.37
C VAL A 13 0.41 12.59 9.45
N ASP A 14 0.04 12.85 10.70
CA ASP A 14 1.00 12.96 11.80
C ASP A 14 1.78 11.65 12.02
N ALA A 15 1.12 10.50 11.87
CA ALA A 15 1.78 9.19 11.94
C ALA A 15 2.80 9.00 10.80
N TRP A 16 2.44 9.39 9.58
CA TRP A 16 3.35 9.36 8.44
C TRP A 16 4.55 10.32 8.64
N LEU A 17 4.31 11.54 9.13
CA LEU A 17 5.37 12.50 9.46
C LEU A 17 6.34 11.97 10.52
N ARG A 18 5.85 11.25 11.54
CA ARG A 18 6.71 10.61 12.55
C ARG A 18 7.53 9.44 12.01
N TRP A 19 7.06 8.79 10.94
CA TRP A 19 7.74 7.69 10.28
C TRP A 19 8.82 8.18 9.31
N LEU A 20 8.60 9.31 8.63
CA LEU A 20 9.45 9.83 7.57
C LEU A 20 10.96 9.92 7.91
N PRO A 21 11.39 10.36 9.12
CA PRO A 21 12.81 10.40 9.47
C PRO A 21 13.49 9.02 9.51
N ARG A 22 12.71 7.94 9.61
CA ARG A 22 13.18 6.55 9.64
C ARG A 22 13.11 5.87 8.27
N TRP A 23 12.47 6.50 7.28
CA TRP A 23 12.51 6.00 5.92
C TRP A 23 13.95 5.97 5.42
N GLN A 24 14.27 5.04 4.53
CA GLN A 24 15.55 4.98 3.84
C GLN A 24 15.31 4.55 2.39
N PRO A 25 16.10 5.05 1.43
CA PRO A 25 16.07 4.58 0.06
C PRO A 25 16.32 3.06 -0.03
N ALA A 26 15.53 2.37 -0.85
CA ALA A 26 15.75 0.95 -1.09
C ALA A 26 17.05 0.72 -1.88
N THR A 27 17.88 -0.22 -1.43
CA THR A 27 19.16 -0.59 -2.06
C THR A 27 19.04 -1.75 -3.05
N HIS A 28 17.87 -2.37 -3.15
CA HIS A 28 17.58 -3.42 -4.14
C HIS A 28 16.90 -2.84 -5.39
N ARG A 29 16.97 -3.56 -6.52
CA ARG A 29 16.26 -3.16 -7.75
C ARG A 29 14.78 -2.95 -7.44
N GLY A 30 14.32 -1.72 -7.62
CA GLY A 30 12.91 -1.36 -7.52
C GLY A 30 12.07 -2.00 -8.62
N ARG A 31 10.74 -1.91 -8.48
CA ARG A 31 9.79 -2.39 -9.48
C ARG A 31 10.10 -1.86 -10.88
N VAL A 32 9.97 -2.71 -11.90
CA VAL A 32 10.04 -2.31 -13.31
C VAL A 32 8.77 -1.55 -13.74
N ALA A 33 7.63 -1.81 -13.11
CA ALA A 33 6.34 -1.18 -13.42
C ALA A 33 5.91 -0.13 -12.38
N PRO A 34 5.36 1.03 -12.79
CA PRO A 34 4.78 2.02 -11.88
C PRO A 34 3.62 1.44 -11.06
N CYS A 35 3.54 1.82 -9.78
CA CYS A 35 2.43 1.42 -8.92
C CYS A 35 1.12 2.06 -9.40
N ARG A 36 0.16 1.23 -9.86
CA ARG A 36 -1.15 1.66 -10.36
C ARG A 36 -2.00 2.44 -9.35
N ARG A 37 -1.70 2.31 -8.04
CA ARG A 37 -2.41 2.98 -6.95
C ARG A 37 -1.85 4.37 -6.63
N CYS A 38 -0.56 4.57 -6.84
CA CYS A 38 0.10 5.85 -6.57
C CYS A 38 0.15 6.75 -7.81
N ILE A 39 0.33 6.18 -9.00
CA ILE A 39 0.40 6.95 -10.23
C ILE A 39 -0.92 7.69 -10.48
N GLY A 40 -0.84 9.02 -10.65
CA GLY A 40 -2.03 9.85 -10.85
C GLY A 40 -2.98 9.94 -9.64
N SER A 41 -2.54 9.54 -8.45
CA SER A 41 -3.39 9.54 -7.26
C SER A 41 -3.85 10.97 -6.89
N PRO A 42 -5.17 11.22 -6.76
CA PRO A 42 -5.69 12.51 -6.27
C PRO A 42 -5.22 12.83 -4.86
N VAL A 43 -5.05 11.80 -4.02
CA VAL A 43 -4.54 11.91 -2.64
C VAL A 43 -3.14 12.50 -2.61
N LEU A 44 -2.22 11.98 -3.44
CA LEU A 44 -0.85 12.47 -3.52
C LEU A 44 -0.80 13.88 -4.13
N SER A 45 -1.64 14.13 -5.13
CA SER A 45 -1.76 15.46 -5.76
C SER A 45 -2.24 16.52 -4.77
N ALA A 46 -3.16 16.18 -3.86
CA ALA A 46 -3.70 17.10 -2.85
C ALA A 46 -2.60 17.60 -1.90
N VAL A 47 -1.72 16.72 -1.43
CA VAL A 47 -0.59 17.09 -0.57
C VAL A 47 0.66 17.56 -1.33
N GLY A 48 0.59 17.65 -2.65
CA GLY A 48 1.69 18.15 -3.48
C GLY A 48 2.91 17.23 -3.51
N LEU A 49 2.71 15.92 -3.34
CA LEU A 49 3.75 14.92 -3.57
C LEU A 49 3.75 14.60 -5.07
N GLY A 50 4.72 15.20 -5.78
CA GLY A 50 4.91 15.05 -7.22
C GLY A 50 5.72 13.80 -7.58
N SER A 51 6.10 13.69 -8.85
CA SER A 51 6.94 12.60 -9.38
C SER A 51 8.38 12.58 -8.86
N ASP A 52 8.78 13.63 -8.15
CA ASP A 52 10.10 13.85 -7.55
C ASP A 52 10.27 13.22 -6.16
N VAL A 53 9.18 12.81 -5.53
CA VAL A 53 9.22 12.14 -4.21
C VAL A 53 9.38 10.63 -4.40
N PRO A 54 10.27 9.94 -3.65
CA PRO A 54 10.43 8.49 -3.75
C PRO A 54 9.12 7.71 -3.57
N HIS A 55 8.95 6.65 -4.37
CA HIS A 55 7.72 5.85 -4.36
C HIS A 55 7.36 5.32 -2.97
N GLY A 56 8.32 4.83 -2.18
CA GLY A 56 8.05 4.32 -0.83
C GLY A 56 7.45 5.38 0.11
N VAL A 57 7.90 6.63 -0.02
CA VAL A 57 7.39 7.78 0.73
C VAL A 57 5.94 8.08 0.34
N GLN A 58 5.66 8.13 -0.97
CA GLN A 58 4.31 8.30 -1.51
C GLN A 58 3.35 7.16 -1.10
N HIS A 59 3.82 5.91 -1.22
CA HIS A 59 3.05 4.71 -0.88
C HIS A 59 2.67 4.71 0.60
N GLY A 60 3.59 5.07 1.49
CA GLY A 60 3.33 5.17 2.92
C GLY A 60 2.17 6.11 3.27
N LEU A 61 2.04 7.26 2.59
CA LEU A 61 0.92 8.18 2.84
C LEU A 61 -0.37 7.67 2.19
N SER A 62 -0.31 7.26 0.92
CA SER A 62 -1.50 6.83 0.18
C SER A 62 -2.15 5.59 0.79
N THR A 63 -1.36 4.68 1.39
CA THR A 63 -1.92 3.50 2.07
C THR A 63 -2.71 3.88 3.31
N ARG A 64 -2.20 4.81 4.13
CA ARG A 64 -2.92 5.30 5.31
C ARG A 64 -4.23 6.02 4.95
N MET A 65 -4.21 6.82 3.88
CA MET A 65 -5.43 7.49 3.40
C MET A 65 -6.45 6.49 2.87
N LYS A 66 -6.02 5.48 2.10
CA LYS A 66 -6.93 4.42 1.65
C LYS A 66 -7.56 3.69 2.83
N ALA A 67 -6.79 3.36 3.87
CA ALA A 67 -7.33 2.67 5.04
C ALA A 67 -8.47 3.45 5.72
N ILE A 68 -8.39 4.78 5.75
CA ILE A 68 -9.49 5.65 6.25
C ILE A 68 -10.72 5.56 5.34
N VAL A 69 -10.53 5.66 4.02
CA VAL A 69 -11.63 5.56 3.05
C VAL A 69 -12.28 4.18 3.12
N ASP A 70 -11.48 3.12 3.14
CA ASP A 70 -11.96 1.73 3.23
C ASP A 70 -12.78 1.53 4.50
N ALA A 71 -12.32 2.06 5.65
CA ALA A 71 -13.05 1.95 6.91
C ALA A 71 -14.40 2.68 6.88
N ALA A 72 -14.44 3.89 6.29
CA ALA A 72 -15.68 4.63 6.12
C ALA A 72 -16.66 3.92 5.18
N VAL A 73 -16.16 3.37 4.06
CA VAL A 73 -16.96 2.59 3.11
C VAL A 73 -17.47 1.31 3.77
N ALA A 74 -16.64 0.59 4.52
CA ALA A 74 -17.06 -0.60 5.25
C ALA A 74 -18.17 -0.30 6.25
N GLU A 75 -18.06 0.79 7.01
CA GLU A 75 -19.10 1.22 7.93
C GLU A 75 -20.41 1.55 7.19
N TYR A 76 -20.32 2.31 6.09
CA TYR A 76 -21.48 2.61 5.25
C TYR A 76 -22.13 1.36 4.68
N THR A 77 -21.34 0.44 4.12
CA THR A 77 -21.81 -0.82 3.56
C THR A 77 -22.53 -1.66 4.62
N SER A 78 -21.94 -1.82 5.81
CA SER A 78 -22.53 -2.62 6.88
C SER A 78 -23.88 -2.07 7.37
N ARG A 79 -24.06 -0.74 7.35
CA ARG A 79 -25.28 -0.07 7.81
C ARG A 79 -26.37 0.01 6.74
N ASN A 80 -25.99 0.10 5.47
CA ASN A 80 -26.92 0.51 4.40
C ASN A 80 -27.08 -0.51 3.27
N LEU A 81 -26.12 -1.42 3.08
CA LEU A 81 -26.02 -2.29 1.90
C LEU A 81 -26.00 -3.77 2.31
N PRO A 82 -27.14 -4.33 2.75
CA PRO A 82 -27.19 -5.66 3.36
C PRO A 82 -26.86 -6.79 2.39
N MET A 83 -27.19 -6.68 1.10
CA MET A 83 -26.87 -7.73 0.12
C MET A 83 -25.36 -7.78 -0.15
N LEU A 84 -24.73 -6.61 -0.33
CA LEU A 84 -23.31 -6.46 -0.49
C LEU A 84 -22.56 -6.89 0.77
N GLN A 85 -23.04 -6.50 1.96
CA GLN A 85 -22.44 -6.92 3.22
C GLN A 85 -22.48 -8.45 3.38
N ALA A 86 -23.62 -9.09 3.07
CA ALA A 86 -23.73 -10.55 3.14
C ALA A 86 -22.79 -11.27 2.16
N GLU A 87 -22.56 -10.71 0.97
CA GLU A 87 -21.58 -11.23 0.01
C GLU A 87 -20.14 -11.05 0.51
N LEU A 88 -19.81 -9.88 1.06
CA LEU A 88 -18.50 -9.62 1.66
C LEU A 88 -18.23 -10.55 2.85
N ASP A 89 -19.24 -10.84 3.67
CA ASP A 89 -19.12 -11.75 4.81
C ASP A 89 -18.89 -13.19 4.38
N GLN A 90 -19.56 -13.66 3.33
CA GLN A 90 -19.31 -14.97 2.70
C GLN A 90 -17.86 -15.04 2.19
N GLN A 91 -17.38 -13.97 1.57
CA GLN A 91 -16.04 -13.92 0.98
C GLN A 91 -14.99 -13.88 2.08
N ALA A 92 -15.23 -13.10 3.14
CA ALA A 92 -14.37 -13.07 4.33
C ALA A 92 -14.33 -14.44 5.02
N ALA A 93 -15.46 -15.16 5.11
CA ALA A 93 -15.50 -16.51 5.66
C ALA A 93 -14.68 -17.50 4.83
N ARG A 94 -14.77 -17.44 3.49
CA ARG A 94 -13.95 -18.23 2.57
C ARG A 94 -12.46 -17.90 2.71
N ASN A 95 -12.11 -16.62 2.74
CA ASN A 95 -10.73 -16.19 2.93
C ASN A 95 -10.18 -16.72 4.27
N ARG A 96 -10.95 -16.66 5.36
CA ARG A 96 -10.55 -17.23 6.66
C ARG A 96 -10.38 -18.75 6.66
N ALA A 97 -11.09 -19.46 5.79
CA ALA A 97 -10.96 -20.90 5.63
C ALA A 97 -9.67 -21.31 4.90
N ARG A 98 -9.00 -20.38 4.21
CA ARG A 98 -7.71 -20.63 3.54
C ARG A 98 -6.63 -20.92 4.57
N SER A 99 -5.91 -22.02 4.34
CA SER A 99 -4.77 -22.47 5.16
C SER A 99 -3.53 -21.57 5.05
N TYR A 100 -3.36 -20.88 3.92
CA TYR A 100 -2.19 -20.03 3.66
C TYR A 100 -2.58 -18.66 3.09
N ARG A 101 -2.09 -17.57 3.72
CA ARG A 101 -2.49 -16.18 3.44
C ARG A 101 -1.29 -15.21 3.56
N PRO A 102 -0.43 -15.13 2.54
CA PRO A 102 0.86 -14.42 2.63
C PRO A 102 0.75 -12.88 2.72
N ALA A 103 -0.41 -12.30 2.39
CA ALA A 103 -0.62 -10.85 2.41
C ALA A 103 -1.30 -10.33 3.69
N GLU A 104 -1.73 -11.20 4.61
CA GLU A 104 -2.37 -10.77 5.86
C GLU A 104 -1.33 -10.34 6.91
N GLY A 105 -1.67 -9.32 7.70
CA GLY A 105 -0.86 -8.86 8.83
C GLY A 105 0.39 -8.06 8.46
N LEU A 106 0.52 -7.64 7.20
CA LEU A 106 1.61 -6.78 6.74
C LEU A 106 1.44 -5.35 7.27
N GLU A 107 2.56 -4.70 7.61
CA GLU A 107 2.53 -3.26 7.88
C GLU A 107 2.19 -2.47 6.59
N PRO A 108 1.60 -1.26 6.69
CA PRO A 108 1.13 -0.49 5.53
C PRO A 108 2.17 -0.26 4.42
N GLU A 109 3.45 -0.16 4.78
CA GLU A 109 4.58 -0.05 3.85
C GLU A 109 4.83 -1.29 3.01
N PHE A 110 4.49 -2.48 3.53
CA PHE A 110 4.65 -3.76 2.84
C PHE A 110 3.37 -4.19 2.11
N GLU A 111 2.23 -3.54 2.38
CA GLU A 111 0.97 -3.83 1.71
C GLU A 111 1.07 -3.60 0.20
N GLY A 112 0.73 -4.63 -0.58
CA GLY A 112 0.72 -4.59 -2.04
C GLY A 112 2.08 -4.78 -2.71
N LEU A 113 3.15 -5.10 -1.96
CA LEU A 113 4.42 -5.55 -2.52
C LEU A 113 4.24 -6.87 -3.31
N PRO A 114 4.97 -7.06 -4.42
CA PRO A 114 4.94 -8.33 -5.13
C PRO A 114 5.47 -9.43 -4.20
N LEU A 115 4.72 -10.53 -4.11
CA LEU A 115 5.07 -11.67 -3.26
C LEU A 115 6.22 -12.49 -3.85
N ASP A 116 6.24 -12.59 -5.18
CA ASP A 116 7.24 -13.34 -5.92
C ASP A 116 8.14 -12.42 -6.75
N PRO A 117 9.43 -12.77 -6.92
CA PRO A 117 10.32 -12.07 -7.83
C PRO A 117 9.90 -12.30 -9.29
N GLU A 118 10.28 -11.38 -10.17
CA GLU A 118 10.07 -11.55 -11.61
C GLU A 118 10.87 -12.76 -12.13
N PRO A 119 10.25 -13.69 -12.86
CA PRO A 119 10.93 -14.88 -13.35
C PRO A 119 12.06 -14.53 -14.32
N VAL A 120 13.23 -15.11 -14.11
CA VAL A 120 14.38 -15.00 -15.01
C VAL A 120 14.42 -16.23 -15.91
N ALA A 121 14.51 -16.02 -17.23
CA ALA A 121 14.59 -17.10 -18.20
C ALA A 121 15.75 -18.07 -17.85
N GLY A 122 15.42 -19.36 -17.67
CA GLY A 122 16.38 -20.41 -17.32
C GLY A 122 16.64 -20.61 -15.82
N ALA A 123 16.08 -19.78 -14.93
CA ALA A 123 16.12 -20.00 -13.49
C ALA A 123 14.82 -20.68 -13.01
N PRO A 124 14.82 -21.98 -12.66
CA PRO A 124 13.61 -22.65 -12.22
C PRO A 124 13.23 -22.23 -10.79
N PHE A 125 11.97 -21.84 -10.60
CA PHE A 125 11.35 -21.85 -9.27
C PHE A 125 10.72 -23.23 -9.05
N LEU A 126 10.97 -23.85 -7.89
CA LEU A 126 10.29 -25.09 -7.51
C LEU A 126 8.82 -24.81 -7.11
N PHE A 127 8.56 -23.64 -6.53
CA PHE A 127 7.25 -23.13 -6.14
C PHE A 127 7.29 -21.59 -6.08
N THR A 128 6.12 -20.96 -6.13
CA THR A 128 5.95 -19.51 -5.91
C THR A 128 5.02 -19.29 -4.72
N ILE A 129 5.21 -18.20 -3.97
CA ILE A 129 4.33 -17.82 -2.87
C ILE A 129 2.91 -17.63 -3.38
N SER A 130 2.75 -17.02 -4.56
CA SER A 130 1.46 -16.86 -5.23
C SER A 130 0.85 -18.20 -5.63
N GLY A 131 1.67 -19.16 -6.11
CA GLY A 131 1.22 -20.50 -6.46
C GLY A 131 0.70 -21.28 -5.24
N LEU A 132 1.45 -21.26 -4.13
CA LEU A 132 1.01 -21.86 -2.87
C LEU A 132 -0.27 -21.21 -2.31
N ALA A 133 -0.41 -19.90 -2.48
CA ALA A 133 -1.63 -19.20 -2.11
C ALA A 133 -2.82 -19.62 -2.99
N GLN A 134 -2.61 -19.83 -4.30
CA GLN A 134 -3.65 -20.32 -5.21
C GLN A 134 -4.08 -21.75 -4.87
N GLU A 135 -3.14 -22.65 -4.60
CA GLU A 135 -3.44 -24.02 -4.16
C GLU A 135 -4.31 -24.04 -2.88
N SER A 136 -4.01 -23.14 -1.93
CA SER A 136 -4.84 -22.99 -0.74
C SER A 136 -6.21 -22.37 -1.02
N ASP A 137 -6.39 -21.61 -2.11
CA ASP A 137 -7.68 -21.04 -2.50
C ASP A 137 -8.55 -22.10 -3.20
N ASP A 138 -7.96 -22.88 -4.11
CA ASP A 138 -8.63 -23.96 -4.84
C ASP A 138 -9.16 -25.05 -3.89
N ALA A 139 -8.56 -25.20 -2.71
CA ALA A 139 -9.03 -26.11 -1.66
C ALA A 139 -10.31 -25.62 -0.94
N VAL A 140 -10.69 -24.34 -1.08
CA VAL A 140 -11.88 -23.77 -0.45
C VAL A 140 -13.10 -23.95 -1.37
N PRO A 141 -14.21 -24.55 -0.89
CA PRO A 141 -15.40 -24.75 -1.71
C PRO A 141 -15.91 -23.46 -2.38
N GLU A 142 -16.40 -23.59 -3.61
CA GLU A 142 -17.05 -22.51 -4.34
C GLU A 142 -18.41 -22.15 -3.73
N LEU A 143 -18.80 -20.88 -3.88
CA LEU A 143 -20.12 -20.41 -3.46
C LEU A 143 -21.19 -20.81 -4.47
N PRO A 144 -22.43 -21.09 -4.01
CA PRO A 144 -23.53 -21.30 -4.92
C PRO A 144 -23.77 -20.03 -5.76
N PRO A 145 -24.14 -20.18 -7.06
CA PRO A 145 -24.32 -19.04 -7.93
C PRO A 145 -25.54 -18.21 -7.51
N LEU A 146 -25.38 -16.88 -7.51
CA LEU A 146 -26.47 -15.94 -7.28
C LEU A 146 -27.55 -16.00 -8.38
N SER A 147 -28.81 -15.82 -7.99
CA SER A 147 -29.93 -15.63 -8.91
C SER A 147 -29.76 -14.35 -9.75
N SER A 148 -30.49 -14.23 -10.85
CA SER A 148 -30.45 -13.03 -11.70
C SER A 148 -30.88 -11.77 -10.93
N GLU A 149 -31.91 -11.89 -10.10
CA GLU A 149 -32.41 -10.83 -9.23
C GLU A 149 -31.38 -10.43 -8.17
N ALA A 150 -30.78 -11.41 -7.48
CA ALA A 150 -29.73 -11.15 -6.50
C ALA A 150 -28.51 -10.47 -7.13
N LYS A 151 -28.12 -10.87 -8.35
CA LYS A 151 -27.06 -10.21 -9.12
C LYS A 151 -27.41 -8.77 -9.47
N ALA A 152 -28.67 -8.48 -9.81
CA ALA A 152 -29.10 -7.11 -10.13
C ALA A 152 -29.08 -6.21 -8.88
N ALA A 153 -29.62 -6.70 -7.76
CA ALA A 153 -29.59 -6.00 -6.48
C ALA A 153 -28.14 -5.75 -6.00
N LEU A 154 -27.27 -6.76 -6.10
CA LEU A 154 -25.87 -6.62 -5.73
C LEU A 154 -25.15 -5.55 -6.57
N ARG A 155 -25.39 -5.50 -7.89
CA ARG A 155 -24.81 -4.45 -8.74
C ARG A 155 -25.26 -3.05 -8.33
N GLN A 156 -26.52 -2.90 -7.92
CA GLN A 156 -27.02 -1.63 -7.44
C GLN A 156 -26.30 -1.21 -6.14
N GLU A 157 -26.18 -2.11 -5.17
CA GLU A 157 -25.49 -1.81 -3.92
C GLU A 157 -23.99 -1.56 -4.12
N VAL A 158 -23.32 -2.27 -5.03
CA VAL A 158 -21.94 -1.98 -5.43
C VAL A 158 -21.81 -0.56 -5.99
N GLY A 159 -22.77 -0.12 -6.81
CA GLY A 159 -22.80 1.26 -7.32
C GLY A 159 -22.92 2.29 -6.20
N LEU A 160 -23.79 2.06 -5.21
CA LEU A 160 -23.94 2.94 -4.05
C LEU A 160 -22.67 2.99 -3.19
N ALA A 161 -21.99 1.85 -3.01
CA ALA A 161 -20.72 1.79 -2.29
C ALA A 161 -19.62 2.60 -3.02
N ASP A 162 -19.55 2.51 -4.35
CA ASP A 162 -18.59 3.26 -5.16
C ASP A 162 -18.87 4.78 -5.13
N ASP A 163 -20.12 5.18 -5.22
CA ASP A 163 -20.53 6.59 -5.08
C ASP A 163 -20.11 7.16 -3.71
N TYR A 164 -20.33 6.38 -2.65
CA TYR A 164 -19.91 6.74 -1.30
C TYR A 164 -18.38 6.81 -1.16
N ALA A 165 -17.65 5.84 -1.73
CA ALA A 165 -16.19 5.86 -1.75
C ALA A 165 -15.63 7.10 -2.47
N ASN A 166 -16.24 7.48 -3.59
CA ASN A 166 -15.88 8.68 -4.35
C ASN A 166 -16.18 9.96 -3.56
N MET A 167 -17.28 10.01 -2.81
CA MET A 167 -17.61 11.14 -1.93
C MET A 167 -16.58 11.29 -0.81
N ILE A 168 -16.33 10.24 -0.03
CA ILE A 168 -15.36 10.27 1.08
C ILE A 168 -13.95 10.54 0.57
N GLY A 169 -13.56 9.97 -0.58
CA GLY A 169 -12.26 10.24 -1.20
C GLY A 169 -12.05 11.72 -1.52
N ARG A 170 -13.08 12.42 -2.00
CA ARG A 170 -13.04 13.89 -2.22
C ARG A 170 -12.90 14.67 -0.93
N GLU A 171 -13.63 14.28 0.12
CA GLU A 171 -13.51 14.92 1.45
C GLU A 171 -12.12 14.73 2.05
N VAL A 172 -11.54 13.53 1.97
CA VAL A 172 -10.16 13.27 2.38
C VAL A 172 -9.19 14.19 1.62
N CYS A 173 -9.36 14.33 0.29
CA CYS A 173 -8.52 15.25 -0.50
C CYS A 173 -8.67 16.71 -0.03
N ALA A 174 -9.88 17.15 0.30
CA ALA A 174 -10.13 18.49 0.81
C ALA A 174 -9.45 18.75 2.16
N VAL A 175 -9.49 17.78 3.09
CA VAL A 175 -8.75 17.87 4.36
C VAL A 175 -7.24 17.91 4.10
N LEU A 176 -6.74 17.05 3.21
CA LEU A 176 -5.31 16.96 2.89
C LEU A 176 -4.70 18.25 2.34
N LEU A 177 -5.49 19.08 1.65
CA LEU A 177 -5.02 20.40 1.18
C LEU A 177 -4.48 21.27 2.33
N HIS A 178 -5.09 21.17 3.53
CA HIS A 178 -4.65 21.91 4.72
C HIS A 178 -3.30 21.41 5.28
N HIS A 179 -2.88 20.19 4.92
CA HIS A 179 -1.61 19.61 5.34
C HIS A 179 -0.48 19.75 4.31
N ARG A 180 -0.78 20.26 3.11
CA ARG A 180 0.16 20.31 1.96
C ARG A 180 1.53 20.89 2.32
N LEU A 181 1.57 22.09 2.89
CA LEU A 181 2.83 22.77 3.22
C LEU A 181 3.65 22.00 4.26
N ARG A 182 2.98 21.43 5.26
CA ARG A 182 3.61 20.64 6.32
C ARG A 182 4.21 19.35 5.77
N VAL A 183 3.51 18.69 4.86
CA VAL A 183 3.99 17.49 4.17
C VAL A 183 5.21 17.81 3.31
N GLN A 184 5.14 18.86 2.48
CA GLN A 184 6.25 19.27 1.62
C GLN A 184 7.51 19.65 2.42
N ALA A 185 7.35 20.42 3.50
CA ALA A 185 8.46 20.78 4.38
C ALA A 185 9.14 19.54 5.00
N ALA A 186 8.36 18.55 5.44
CA ALA A 186 8.90 17.32 6.02
C ALA A 186 9.65 16.47 4.98
N VAL A 187 9.18 16.44 3.74
CA VAL A 187 9.90 15.76 2.63
C VAL A 187 11.25 16.42 2.41
N ALA A 188 11.29 17.75 2.24
CA ALA A 188 12.55 18.47 2.07
C ALA A 188 13.50 18.28 3.27
N GLN A 189 12.96 18.26 4.49
CA GLN A 189 13.74 18.12 5.71
C GLN A 189 14.33 16.71 5.92
N HIS A 190 13.62 15.66 5.51
CA HIS A 190 13.98 14.28 5.87
C HIS A 190 14.36 13.42 4.67
N VAL A 191 13.66 13.53 3.56
CA VAL A 191 13.80 12.64 2.41
C VAL A 191 14.96 13.07 1.52
N GLU A 192 15.05 14.36 1.19
CA GLU A 192 16.14 14.87 0.33
C GLU A 192 17.53 14.56 0.92
N PRO A 193 17.81 14.81 2.22
CA PRO A 193 19.13 14.48 2.79
C PRO A 193 19.44 12.98 2.78
N GLN A 194 18.43 12.12 2.92
CA GLN A 194 18.64 10.67 2.86
C GLN A 194 18.97 10.19 1.44
N ILE A 195 18.38 10.82 0.41
CA ILE A 195 18.73 10.56 -0.99
C ILE A 195 20.15 11.06 -1.28
N GLU A 196 20.49 12.27 -0.85
CA GLU A 196 21.84 12.82 -1.03
C GLU A 196 22.91 11.96 -0.36
N ALA A 197 22.65 11.48 0.87
CA ALA A 197 23.56 10.57 1.56
C ALA A 197 23.77 9.26 0.80
N MET A 198 22.70 8.68 0.24
CA MET A 198 22.80 7.49 -0.61
C MET A 198 23.59 7.76 -1.88
N LEU A 199 23.34 8.88 -2.57
CA LEU A 199 24.06 9.23 -3.80
C LEU A 199 25.56 9.47 -3.50
N ALA A 200 25.88 10.15 -2.41
CA ALA A 200 27.26 10.35 -1.99
C ALA A 200 27.99 9.04 -1.67
N GLU A 201 27.30 8.08 -1.05
CA GLU A 201 27.83 6.73 -0.82
C GLU A 201 28.05 5.97 -2.14
N LEU A 202 27.09 6.02 -3.07
CA LEU A 202 27.23 5.42 -4.38
C LEU A 202 28.42 6.01 -5.15
N THR A 203 28.61 7.34 -5.14
CA THR A 203 29.76 8.00 -5.76
C THR A 203 31.08 7.52 -5.16
N ARG A 204 31.20 7.45 -3.81
CA ARG A 204 32.40 6.90 -3.15
C ARG A 204 32.70 5.46 -3.58
N SER A 205 31.67 4.61 -3.62
CA SER A 205 31.83 3.20 -4.04
C SER A 205 32.27 3.06 -5.50
N LEU A 206 31.84 3.97 -6.37
CA LEU A 206 32.20 4.00 -7.79
C LEU A 206 33.58 4.60 -8.04
N ASP A 207 34.02 5.56 -7.21
CA ASP A 207 35.35 6.18 -7.30
C ASP A 207 36.46 5.28 -6.72
N ALA A 208 36.10 4.30 -5.86
CA ALA A 208 37.02 3.32 -5.29
C ALA A 208 36.49 1.86 -5.42
N PRO A 209 36.27 1.34 -6.65
CA PRO A 209 35.59 0.07 -6.87
C PRO A 209 36.39 -1.17 -6.42
N PHE A 210 37.64 -0.99 -5.98
CA PHE A 210 38.57 -2.06 -5.59
C PHE A 210 39.30 -1.82 -4.27
N GLU A 211 38.87 -0.87 -3.41
CA GLU A 211 39.49 -0.82 -2.09
C GLU A 211 39.06 -2.06 -1.27
N PRO A 212 40.00 -2.96 -0.93
CA PRO A 212 39.66 -4.15 -0.18
C PRO A 212 39.45 -3.77 1.28
N GLY A 213 38.20 -3.78 1.73
CA GLY A 213 37.90 -3.82 3.15
C GLY A 213 38.20 -5.20 3.72
N ALA A 214 39.46 -5.49 4.07
CA ALA A 214 39.88 -6.37 5.17
C ALA A 214 41.34 -6.83 5.02
N GLU A 215 42.21 -6.31 5.88
CA GLU A 215 42.99 -7.21 6.72
C GLU A 215 42.54 -6.97 8.17
N ARG A 216 41.51 -7.71 8.58
CA ARG A 216 41.40 -8.11 9.99
C ARG A 216 42.52 -9.12 10.22
N GLY A 217 43.30 -8.88 11.27
CA GLY A 217 44.58 -9.54 11.53
C GLY A 217 44.57 -11.07 11.51
N GLY A 218 45.74 -11.59 11.17
CA GLY A 218 46.17 -12.97 11.37
C GLY A 218 47.71 -13.03 11.32
N ASP A 219 48.29 -13.34 12.48
CA ASP A 219 49.64 -13.85 12.77
C ASP A 219 50.89 -13.28 12.06
N SER A 220 51.73 -12.62 12.87
CA SER A 220 53.09 -13.10 13.21
C SER A 220 53.64 -12.40 14.45
#